data_AF-A0A968PH16-F1
#
_entry.id   AF-A0A968PH16-F1
#
_cell.length_a   1.000
_cell.length_b   1.000
_cell.length_c   1.000
_cell.angle_alpha   90.00
_cell.angle_beta   90.00
_cell.angle_gamma   90.00
#
_symmetry.space_group_name_H-M   'P 1'
#
loop_
_entity.id
_entity.type
_entity.pdbx_description
1 polymer ?
#
loop_
_entity_poly.entity_id
_entity_poly.type
_entity_poly.pdbx_seq_one_letter_code
_entity_poly.pdbx_strand_id
1 'polypeptide(L)'
;MPVGGGYYWLLKPNFDDEQTPAYGLIDEAGKVHVSHADLDMLMGLPNMTADLAAGILDWWDEDEVVQAGGAESAWYQLSNPPYYAKNDRMETVEELLLVKDITSELLFGEDTNRNGVLDANEDDGDASEPADNRDGLLDRGLFPFVTVYTTEPVSIGRRTRMVRGRINLNSAPWQVLVCLPGLTEADAKAIVAHRQSVGEFGSVEVLADILSPDKVGPILSQVTISSYRCMADIVAVDGQGRSFVRYQVVFDIGSNPPRVLHVRDLTSLGWPLDPALLTDLRQGRGIDGTLTTGVVAMPSIAQGGSR
;
A
#
# COMPACT_ATOMS: atom_id res chain seq x y z
N MET A 1 -3.40 -19.73 10.08
CA MET A 1 -2.43 -20.54 10.85
C MET A 1 -2.89 -20.65 12.30
N PRO A 2 -2.70 -21.79 13.00
CA PRO A 2 -3.05 -21.91 14.42
C PRO A 2 -2.04 -21.19 15.33
N VAL A 3 -2.52 -20.54 16.40
CA VAL A 3 -1.68 -19.99 17.49
C VAL A 3 -2.39 -20.18 18.82
N GLY A 4 -1.74 -20.88 19.75
CA GLY A 4 -2.39 -21.26 21.00
C GLY A 4 -3.70 -22.01 20.73
N GLY A 5 -4.80 -21.51 21.29
CA GLY A 5 -6.14 -22.05 21.06
C GLY A 5 -6.93 -21.36 19.94
N GLY A 6 -6.32 -20.52 19.10
CA GLY A 6 -6.98 -19.75 18.05
C GLY A 6 -6.26 -19.81 16.71
N TYR A 7 -6.63 -18.90 15.80
CA TYR A 7 -6.12 -18.82 14.43
C TYR A 7 -5.74 -17.38 14.08
N TYR A 8 -4.79 -17.21 13.17
CA TYR A 8 -4.46 -15.91 12.58
C TYR A 8 -4.14 -15.99 11.08
N TRP A 9 -4.26 -14.85 10.42
CA TRP A 9 -3.91 -14.62 9.01
C TRP A 9 -3.15 -13.30 8.88
N LEU A 10 -2.32 -13.23 7.85
CA LEU A 10 -1.70 -11.99 7.37
C LEU A 10 -2.30 -11.70 6.00
N LEU A 11 -3.20 -10.72 5.92
CA LEU A 11 -3.89 -10.38 4.69
C LEU A 11 -3.03 -9.45 3.83
N LYS A 12 -3.15 -9.61 2.51
CA LYS A 12 -2.68 -8.64 1.54
C LYS A 12 -3.65 -8.53 0.37
N PRO A 13 -3.78 -7.33 -0.25
CA PRO A 13 -4.54 -7.17 -1.47
C PRO A 13 -4.08 -8.16 -2.56
N ASN A 14 -5.03 -8.69 -3.29
CA ASN A 14 -4.80 -9.51 -4.45
C ASN A 14 -5.23 -8.74 -5.71
N PHE A 15 -4.26 -8.13 -6.39
CA PHE A 15 -4.55 -7.30 -7.57
C PHE A 15 -4.92 -8.12 -8.82
N ASP A 16 -4.81 -9.45 -8.77
CA ASP A 16 -5.17 -10.35 -9.86
C ASP A 16 -6.53 -11.03 -9.65
N ASP A 17 -7.08 -10.99 -8.42
CA ASP A 17 -8.37 -11.57 -8.07
C ASP A 17 -8.99 -10.81 -6.89
N GLU A 18 -10.11 -10.15 -7.14
CA GLU A 18 -10.83 -9.33 -6.16
C GLU A 18 -11.75 -10.15 -5.26
N GLN A 19 -11.97 -11.43 -5.55
CA GLN A 19 -12.88 -12.28 -4.77
C GLN A 19 -12.18 -12.97 -3.60
N THR A 20 -10.84 -13.02 -3.61
CA THR A 20 -10.08 -13.71 -2.57
C THR A 20 -8.88 -12.90 -2.09
N PRO A 21 -8.67 -12.82 -0.76
CA PRO A 21 -7.48 -12.15 -0.24
C PRO A 21 -6.27 -13.02 -0.56
N ALA A 22 -5.15 -12.37 -0.86
CA ALA A 22 -3.86 -13.05 -0.81
C ALA A 22 -3.29 -12.96 0.61
N TYR A 23 -2.24 -13.72 0.88
CA TYR A 23 -1.65 -13.79 2.22
C TYR A 23 -0.17 -13.41 2.22
N GLY A 24 0.27 -12.75 3.28
CA GLY A 24 1.68 -12.40 3.52
C GLY A 24 1.88 -10.97 4.01
N LEU A 25 3.13 -10.54 3.99
CA LEU A 25 3.51 -9.16 4.25
C LEU A 25 3.39 -8.33 2.97
N ILE A 26 3.07 -7.05 3.13
CA ILE A 26 3.04 -6.07 2.05
C ILE A 26 4.34 -5.29 2.13
N ASP A 27 5.10 -5.28 1.05
CA ASP A 27 6.29 -4.44 0.96
C ASP A 27 5.86 -2.98 0.76
N GLU A 28 6.24 -2.10 1.68
CA GLU A 28 5.92 -0.68 1.55
C GLU A 28 6.68 -0.06 0.37
N ALA A 29 7.85 -0.59 -0.02
CA ALA A 29 8.54 -0.15 -1.22
C ALA A 29 7.79 -0.53 -2.50
N GLY A 30 6.78 -1.40 -2.43
CA GLY A 30 5.86 -1.66 -3.53
C GLY A 30 4.85 -0.54 -3.80
N LYS A 31 4.92 0.60 -3.10
CA LYS A 31 3.95 1.71 -3.15
C LYS A 31 4.63 3.06 -3.37
N VAL A 32 3.86 4.05 -3.84
CA VAL A 32 4.32 5.44 -4.02
C VAL A 32 4.37 6.14 -2.68
N HIS A 33 5.52 6.74 -2.34
CA HIS A 33 5.64 7.55 -1.12
C HIS A 33 5.06 8.94 -1.33
N VAL A 34 3.92 9.26 -0.71
CA VAL A 34 3.17 10.50 -1.01
C VAL A 34 3.95 11.76 -0.67
N SER A 35 4.66 11.78 0.45
CA SER A 35 5.56 12.88 0.79
C SER A 35 6.97 12.72 0.21
N HIS A 36 7.19 12.07 -0.93
CA HIS A 36 8.49 12.06 -1.65
C HIS A 36 8.32 11.92 -3.17
N ALA A 37 7.12 11.58 -3.62
CA ALA A 37 6.71 11.64 -5.02
C ALA A 37 6.72 13.08 -5.53
N ASP A 38 7.16 13.25 -6.77
CA ASP A 38 6.96 14.49 -7.51
C ASP A 38 5.58 14.51 -8.16
N LEU A 39 5.25 15.63 -8.83
CA LEU A 39 3.97 15.80 -9.51
C LEU A 39 3.72 14.69 -10.54
N ASP A 40 4.71 14.32 -11.34
CA ASP A 40 4.58 13.31 -12.39
C ASP A 40 4.27 11.93 -11.78
N MET A 41 4.92 11.57 -10.67
CA MET A 41 4.61 10.35 -9.93
C MET A 41 3.20 10.34 -9.36
N LEU A 42 2.77 11.43 -8.74
CA LEU A 42 1.42 11.53 -8.18
C LEU A 42 0.38 11.41 -9.29
N MET A 43 0.60 12.08 -10.43
CA MET A 43 -0.29 12.03 -11.59
C MET A 43 -0.42 10.63 -12.22
N GLY A 44 0.50 9.71 -11.93
CA GLY A 44 0.39 8.30 -12.34
C GLY A 44 -0.55 7.47 -11.47
N LEU A 45 -0.95 7.96 -10.29
CA LEU A 45 -1.88 7.26 -9.41
C LEU A 45 -3.30 7.21 -10.02
N PRO A 46 -4.06 6.14 -9.76
CA PRO A 46 -5.42 6.02 -10.29
C PRO A 46 -6.30 7.16 -9.79
N ASN A 47 -7.17 7.66 -10.67
CA ASN A 47 -8.10 8.76 -10.40
C ASN A 47 -7.45 10.07 -9.91
N MET A 48 -6.13 10.24 -10.08
CA MET A 48 -5.45 11.48 -9.71
C MET A 48 -5.69 12.58 -10.73
N THR A 49 -5.95 13.79 -10.24
CA THR A 49 -6.03 15.01 -11.06
C THR A 49 -4.91 15.97 -10.68
N ALA A 50 -4.63 16.96 -11.54
CA ALA A 50 -3.61 17.97 -11.27
C ALA A 50 -3.89 18.74 -9.96
N ASP A 51 -5.15 19.06 -9.69
CA ASP A 51 -5.56 19.79 -8.48
C ASP A 51 -5.35 18.93 -7.22
N LEU A 52 -5.69 17.64 -7.28
CA LEU A 52 -5.46 16.70 -6.18
C LEU A 52 -3.96 16.52 -5.92
N ALA A 53 -3.16 16.33 -6.97
CA ALA A 53 -1.72 16.16 -6.84
C ALA A 53 -1.04 17.44 -6.29
N ALA A 54 -1.46 18.61 -6.76
CA ALA A 54 -1.01 19.90 -6.22
C ALA A 54 -1.39 20.06 -4.74
N GLY A 55 -2.62 19.70 -4.36
CA GLY A 55 -3.05 19.71 -2.96
C GLY A 55 -2.22 18.79 -2.07
N ILE A 56 -1.84 17.61 -2.56
CA ILE A 56 -0.96 16.69 -1.83
C ILE A 56 0.43 17.31 -1.61
N LEU A 57 0.99 17.96 -2.63
CA LEU A 57 2.31 18.59 -2.53
C LEU A 57 2.31 19.76 -1.54
N ASP A 58 1.39 20.72 -1.70
CA ASP A 58 1.24 21.89 -0.81
C ASP A 58 0.93 21.46 0.64
N TRP A 59 0.34 20.27 0.87
CA TRP A 59 0.08 19.80 2.23
C TRP A 59 1.35 19.53 3.03
N TRP A 60 2.40 18.98 2.40
CA TRP A 60 3.59 18.50 3.11
C TRP A 60 4.84 19.33 2.84
N ASP A 61 4.91 20.10 1.74
CA ASP A 61 6.09 20.93 1.49
C ASP A 61 6.24 22.04 2.54
N GLU A 62 7.46 22.53 2.72
CA GLU A 62 7.78 23.38 3.88
C GLU A 62 7.36 24.85 3.68
N ASP A 63 6.90 25.22 2.49
CA ASP A 63 6.61 26.60 2.16
C ASP A 63 5.12 26.93 2.32
N GLU A 64 4.68 28.04 1.73
CA GLU A 64 3.28 28.52 1.81
C GLU A 64 2.84 29.01 0.42
N VAL A 65 3.50 28.50 -0.64
CA VAL A 65 3.30 28.90 -2.02
C VAL A 65 2.30 27.96 -2.66
N VAL A 66 1.04 28.40 -2.67
CA VAL A 66 -0.06 27.66 -3.30
C VAL A 66 0.22 27.35 -4.77
N GLN A 67 0.29 26.07 -5.11
CA GLN A 67 0.36 25.61 -6.49
C GLN A 67 -0.98 25.77 -7.21
N ALA A 68 -0.97 25.75 -8.55
CA ALA A 68 -2.20 25.84 -9.32
C ALA A 68 -3.11 24.64 -9.00
N GLY A 69 -4.30 24.91 -8.42
CA GLY A 69 -5.24 23.88 -7.98
C GLY A 69 -5.05 23.40 -6.53
N GLY A 70 -3.88 23.68 -5.95
CA GLY A 70 -3.48 23.31 -4.60
C GLY A 70 -4.09 24.18 -3.49
N ALA A 71 -3.60 23.97 -2.27
CA ALA A 71 -4.09 24.64 -1.07
C ALA A 71 -3.07 24.59 0.07
N GLU A 72 -2.86 25.75 0.69
CA GLU A 72 -1.99 25.97 1.84
C GLU A 72 -2.78 26.32 3.10
N SER A 73 -2.08 26.62 4.19
CA SER A 73 -2.66 27.02 5.48
C SER A 73 -3.79 28.05 5.37
N ALA A 74 -3.66 29.03 4.48
CA ALA A 74 -4.68 30.06 4.27
C ALA A 74 -6.04 29.51 3.81
N TRP A 75 -6.04 28.41 3.04
CA TRP A 75 -7.26 27.73 2.61
C TRP A 75 -7.86 26.91 3.76
N TYR A 76 -7.05 26.11 4.45
CA TYR A 76 -7.50 25.23 5.54
C TYR A 76 -7.99 25.98 6.77
N GLN A 77 -7.53 27.22 7.01
CA GLN A 77 -8.04 28.08 8.07
C GLN A 77 -9.48 28.57 7.85
N LEU A 78 -10.03 28.39 6.64
CA LEU A 78 -11.44 28.68 6.35
C LEU A 78 -12.36 27.48 6.63
N SER A 79 -11.80 26.30 6.86
CA SER A 79 -12.53 25.08 7.20
C SER A 79 -13.16 25.15 8.60
N ASN A 80 -14.09 24.26 8.90
CA ASN A 80 -14.70 24.11 10.21
C ASN A 80 -14.58 22.67 10.72
N PRO A 81 -13.76 22.38 11.74
CA PRO A 81 -12.88 23.33 12.44
C PRO A 81 -11.74 23.84 11.54
N PRO A 82 -11.18 25.04 11.79
CA PRO A 82 -10.03 25.54 11.06
C PRO A 82 -8.77 24.80 11.49
N TYR A 83 -7.88 24.53 10.53
CA TYR A 83 -6.58 23.91 10.75
C TYR A 83 -5.53 24.48 9.78
N TYR A 84 -4.28 24.09 9.96
CA TYR A 84 -3.16 24.50 9.10
C TYR A 84 -2.81 23.35 8.14
N ALA A 85 -2.22 23.69 6.99
CA ALA A 85 -1.47 22.71 6.24
C ALA A 85 -0.34 22.17 7.14
N LYS A 86 0.09 20.93 6.90
CA LYS A 86 1.03 20.27 7.80
C LYS A 86 2.42 20.88 7.70
N ASN A 87 2.81 21.20 6.47
CA ASN A 87 4.10 21.72 6.05
C ASN A 87 5.29 20.90 6.60
N ASP A 88 5.05 19.60 6.71
CA ASP A 88 6.01 18.57 7.07
C ASP A 88 5.55 17.24 6.48
N ARG A 89 6.42 16.23 6.50
CA ARG A 89 6.12 14.88 6.00
C ARG A 89 4.96 14.27 6.77
N MET A 90 4.03 13.63 6.05
CA MET A 90 2.93 12.87 6.64
C MET A 90 3.46 11.70 7.48
N GLU A 91 2.82 11.42 8.62
CA GLU A 91 3.11 10.24 9.44
C GLU A 91 2.13 9.09 9.20
N THR A 92 0.98 9.36 8.59
CA THR A 92 -0.02 8.36 8.18
C THR A 92 -0.58 8.66 6.80
N VAL A 93 -1.03 7.62 6.09
CA VAL A 93 -1.66 7.78 4.77
C VAL A 93 -3.00 8.53 4.88
N GLU A 94 -3.74 8.37 5.98
CA GLU A 94 -5.05 8.99 6.17
C GLU A 94 -5.01 10.50 6.38
N GLU A 95 -3.84 11.09 6.58
CA GLU A 95 -3.69 12.55 6.49
C GLU A 95 -4.08 13.08 5.12
N LEU A 96 -4.09 12.23 4.07
CA LEU A 96 -4.68 12.58 2.78
C LEU A 96 -6.14 13.04 2.90
N LEU A 97 -6.92 12.57 3.87
CA LEU A 97 -8.30 13.02 4.10
C LEU A 97 -8.40 14.47 4.62
N LEU A 98 -7.28 15.07 5.01
CA LEU A 98 -7.21 16.48 5.41
C LEU A 98 -6.85 17.40 4.24
N VAL A 99 -6.36 16.83 3.14
CA VAL A 99 -5.95 17.54 1.93
C VAL A 99 -7.20 17.96 1.15
N LYS A 100 -7.15 19.16 0.57
CA LYS A 100 -8.21 19.71 -0.26
C LYS A 100 -8.68 18.70 -1.32
N ASP A 101 -10.01 18.51 -1.36
CA ASP A 101 -10.75 17.69 -2.33
C ASP A 101 -10.46 16.18 -2.33
N ILE A 102 -9.58 15.67 -1.45
CA ILE A 102 -9.45 14.21 -1.24
C ILE A 102 -10.56 13.73 -0.33
N THR A 103 -11.31 12.73 -0.80
CA THR A 103 -12.45 12.17 -0.07
C THR A 103 -12.17 10.74 0.40
N SER A 104 -13.07 10.20 1.23
CA SER A 104 -13.01 8.80 1.66
C SER A 104 -13.11 7.85 0.47
N GLU A 105 -13.93 8.19 -0.51
CA GLU A 105 -14.15 7.44 -1.75
C GLU A 105 -12.88 7.46 -2.62
N LEU A 106 -12.16 8.57 -2.72
CA LEU A 106 -10.88 8.60 -3.42
C LEU A 106 -9.81 7.77 -2.69
N LEU A 107 -9.79 7.82 -1.36
CA LEU A 107 -8.75 7.14 -0.59
C LEU A 107 -8.99 5.63 -0.48
N PHE A 108 -10.20 5.20 -0.16
CA PHE A 108 -10.54 3.79 0.10
C PHE A 108 -11.34 3.13 -1.03
N GLY A 109 -11.92 3.91 -1.93
CA GLY A 109 -12.84 3.38 -2.94
C GLY A 109 -14.07 2.75 -2.29
N GLU A 110 -14.46 1.61 -2.85
CA GLU A 110 -15.50 0.71 -2.35
C GLU A 110 -14.97 -0.21 -1.24
N ASP A 111 -13.64 -0.39 -1.08
CA ASP A 111 -13.01 -1.22 -0.05
C ASP A 111 -12.96 -0.52 1.33
N THR A 112 -14.12 -0.17 1.88
CA THR A 112 -14.21 0.60 3.13
C THR A 112 -13.71 -0.16 4.35
N ASN A 113 -13.82 -1.49 4.33
CA ASN A 113 -13.29 -2.33 5.39
C ASN A 113 -11.79 -2.66 5.19
N ARG A 114 -11.22 -2.32 4.03
CA ARG A 114 -9.80 -2.42 3.67
C ARG A 114 -9.24 -3.83 3.63
N ASN A 115 -10.07 -4.84 3.36
CA ASN A 115 -9.62 -6.24 3.26
C ASN A 115 -9.11 -6.59 1.85
N GLY A 116 -9.36 -5.71 0.87
CA GLY A 116 -8.97 -5.88 -0.51
C GLY A 116 -9.75 -6.98 -1.24
N VAL A 117 -10.94 -7.30 -0.77
CA VAL A 117 -11.86 -8.30 -1.34
C VAL A 117 -13.18 -7.60 -1.64
N LEU A 118 -13.78 -7.87 -2.80
CA LEU A 118 -15.10 -7.36 -3.16
C LEU A 118 -16.17 -8.02 -2.29
N ASP A 119 -16.63 -7.32 -1.27
CA ASP A 119 -17.69 -7.80 -0.40
C ASP A 119 -19.08 -7.58 -1.03
N ALA A 120 -20.07 -8.31 -0.53
CA ALA A 120 -21.44 -8.24 -1.09
C ALA A 120 -22.06 -6.85 -0.99
N ASN A 121 -21.68 -6.05 0.01
CA ASN A 121 -22.12 -4.67 0.20
C ASN A 121 -21.30 -3.66 -0.63
N GLU A 122 -20.29 -4.11 -1.35
CA GLU A 122 -19.42 -3.31 -2.22
C GLU A 122 -19.74 -3.58 -3.71
N ASP A 123 -20.78 -4.39 -3.98
CA ASP A 123 -21.32 -4.72 -5.31
C ASP A 123 -22.87 -4.80 -5.22
N ASP A 124 -23.49 -3.96 -4.39
CA ASP A 124 -24.95 -3.91 -4.20
C ASP A 124 -25.62 -2.58 -4.54
N GLY A 125 -24.91 -1.71 -5.27
CA GLY A 125 -25.37 -0.41 -5.74
C GLY A 125 -25.73 0.50 -4.57
N ASP A 126 -26.93 1.09 -4.60
CA ASP A 126 -27.39 1.97 -3.51
C ASP A 126 -28.06 1.20 -2.34
N ALA A 127 -27.90 -0.13 -2.24
CA ALA A 127 -28.62 -0.91 -1.24
C ALA A 127 -28.00 -0.80 0.15
N SER A 128 -26.67 -0.67 0.23
CA SER A 128 -25.94 -0.41 1.46
C SER A 128 -24.77 0.57 1.23
N GLU A 129 -24.04 0.91 2.30
CA GLU A 129 -22.78 1.64 2.15
C GLU A 129 -21.64 0.62 1.91
N PRO A 130 -20.60 0.98 1.15
CA PRO A 130 -20.38 2.26 0.46
C PRO A 130 -21.20 2.40 -0.82
N ALA A 131 -21.18 3.60 -1.41
CA ALA A 131 -21.70 3.77 -2.75
C ALA A 131 -20.80 3.02 -3.75
N ASP A 132 -21.38 2.06 -4.46
CA ASP A 132 -20.70 1.27 -5.49
C ASP A 132 -21.39 1.36 -6.85
N ASN A 133 -20.68 0.98 -7.90
CA ASN A 133 -21.18 1.05 -9.27
C ASN A 133 -21.80 -0.27 -9.78
N ARG A 134 -21.73 -1.34 -8.98
CA ARG A 134 -22.13 -2.71 -9.29
C ARG A 134 -21.61 -3.27 -10.62
N ASP A 135 -20.34 -3.02 -10.93
CA ASP A 135 -19.69 -3.54 -12.15
C ASP A 135 -18.99 -4.90 -11.93
N GLY A 136 -19.04 -5.42 -10.70
CA GLY A 136 -18.39 -6.66 -10.29
C GLY A 136 -16.88 -6.54 -10.14
N LEU A 137 -16.34 -5.32 -10.11
CA LEU A 137 -14.94 -5.01 -9.82
C LEU A 137 -14.83 -4.13 -8.57
N LEU A 138 -13.82 -4.37 -7.76
CA LEU A 138 -13.55 -3.56 -6.57
C LEU A 138 -12.78 -2.29 -6.91
N ASP A 139 -13.37 -1.12 -6.72
CA ASP A 139 -12.58 0.11 -6.61
C ASP A 139 -11.85 0.15 -5.27
N ARG A 140 -10.53 0.04 -5.29
CA ARG A 140 -9.69 -0.01 -4.08
C ARG A 140 -9.23 1.37 -3.61
N GLY A 141 -9.59 2.43 -4.33
CA GLY A 141 -9.08 3.78 -4.10
C GLY A 141 -7.55 3.88 -4.15
N LEU A 142 -7.01 4.94 -3.56
CA LEU A 142 -5.56 5.22 -3.52
C LEU A 142 -4.79 4.38 -2.49
N PHE A 143 -5.44 3.99 -1.38
CA PHE A 143 -4.80 3.40 -0.20
C PHE A 143 -3.82 2.24 -0.48
N PRO A 144 -4.14 1.24 -1.34
CA PRO A 144 -3.21 0.14 -1.59
C PRO A 144 -1.97 0.54 -2.40
N PHE A 145 -1.97 1.70 -3.06
CA PHE A 145 -0.91 2.16 -3.96
C PHE A 145 0.03 3.19 -3.31
N VAL A 146 -0.29 3.69 -2.11
CA VAL A 146 0.42 4.79 -1.47
C VAL A 146 0.97 4.43 -0.08
N THR A 147 2.03 5.13 0.34
CA THR A 147 2.70 4.94 1.64
C THR A 147 3.36 6.21 2.14
N VAL A 148 3.71 6.21 3.43
CA VAL A 148 4.57 7.22 4.09
C VAL A 148 5.81 6.59 4.73
N TYR A 149 6.02 5.28 4.53
CA TYR A 149 6.96 4.50 5.34
C TYR A 149 8.26 4.14 4.62
N THR A 150 8.35 4.29 3.29
CA THR A 150 9.49 3.74 2.54
C THR A 150 10.78 4.46 2.88
N THR A 151 11.75 3.70 3.37
CA THR A 151 13.09 4.19 3.60
C THR A 151 14.10 3.07 3.49
N GLU A 152 15.26 3.37 2.90
CA GLU A 152 16.33 2.41 2.76
C GLU A 152 17.73 3.04 2.81
N PRO A 153 18.72 2.29 3.33
CA PRO A 153 20.11 2.70 3.33
C PRO A 153 20.74 2.56 1.93
N VAL A 154 21.33 3.64 1.43
CA VAL A 154 22.14 3.65 0.21
C VAL A 154 23.58 4.00 0.55
N SER A 155 24.51 3.15 0.12
CA SER A 155 25.94 3.38 0.26
C SER A 155 26.44 4.36 -0.81
N ILE A 156 26.91 5.53 -0.37
CA ILE A 156 27.55 6.54 -1.22
C ILE A 156 29.01 6.67 -0.76
N GLY A 157 29.90 5.96 -1.46
CA GLY A 157 31.29 5.83 -1.07
C GLY A 157 31.42 5.14 0.30
N ARG A 158 31.93 5.85 1.31
CA ARG A 158 32.07 5.34 2.69
C ARG A 158 30.92 5.74 3.63
N ARG A 159 29.92 6.47 3.14
CA ARG A 159 28.78 6.94 3.94
C ARG A 159 27.52 6.20 3.55
N THR A 160 26.70 5.87 4.54
CA THR A 160 25.33 5.41 4.31
C THR A 160 24.39 6.60 4.45
N ARG A 161 23.54 6.82 3.45
CA ARG A 161 22.46 7.80 3.49
C ARG A 161 21.13 7.06 3.44
N MET A 162 20.18 7.47 4.28
CA MET A 162 18.80 7.01 4.13
C MET A 162 18.15 7.74 2.95
N VAL A 163 17.60 6.97 2.02
CA VAL A 163 16.77 7.43 0.91
C VAL A 163 15.34 6.99 1.19
N ARG A 164 14.37 7.71 0.63
CA ARG A 164 12.93 7.41 0.75
C ARG A 164 12.30 7.46 -0.63
N GLY A 165 11.15 6.80 -0.78
CA GLY A 165 10.33 6.88 -2.00
C GLY A 165 10.82 6.06 -3.19
N ARG A 166 11.82 5.17 -3.04
CA ARG A 166 12.15 4.25 -4.14
C ARG A 166 11.12 3.12 -4.21
N ILE A 167 10.78 2.74 -5.44
CA ILE A 167 9.77 1.73 -5.78
C ILE A 167 10.46 0.39 -6.05
N ASN A 168 10.02 -0.67 -5.39
CA ASN A 168 10.57 -2.00 -5.52
C ASN A 168 9.98 -2.73 -6.73
N LEU A 169 10.84 -3.04 -7.70
CA LEU A 169 10.48 -3.73 -8.94
C LEU A 169 9.91 -5.14 -8.71
N ASN A 170 10.23 -5.78 -7.59
CA ASN A 170 9.78 -7.13 -7.27
C ASN A 170 8.40 -7.19 -6.62
N SER A 171 7.94 -6.10 -6.01
CA SER A 171 6.69 -6.09 -5.23
C SER A 171 5.65 -5.08 -5.72
N ALA A 172 6.06 -3.99 -6.39
CA ALA A 172 5.13 -2.97 -6.87
C ALA A 172 4.15 -3.55 -7.92
N PRO A 173 2.83 -3.27 -7.81
CA PRO A 173 1.88 -3.57 -8.88
C PRO A 173 2.12 -2.64 -10.08
N TRP A 174 1.56 -2.97 -11.24
CA TRP A 174 1.77 -2.18 -12.45
C TRP A 174 1.23 -0.74 -12.30
N GLN A 175 0.16 -0.56 -11.50
CA GLN A 175 -0.41 0.77 -11.17
C GLN A 175 0.57 1.66 -10.40
N VAL A 176 1.50 1.08 -9.63
CA VAL A 176 2.56 1.84 -8.95
C VAL A 176 3.74 2.05 -9.89
N LEU A 177 4.07 1.06 -10.73
CA LEU A 177 5.18 1.17 -11.67
C LEU A 177 4.93 2.22 -12.75
N VAL A 178 3.69 2.40 -13.21
CA VAL A 178 3.34 3.44 -14.20
C VAL A 178 3.51 4.86 -13.64
N CYS A 179 3.58 5.03 -12.32
CA CYS A 179 3.92 6.31 -11.69
C CYS A 179 5.38 6.70 -11.94
N LEU A 180 6.26 5.79 -12.35
CA LEU A 180 7.65 6.15 -12.64
C LEU A 180 7.72 7.04 -13.91
N PRO A 181 8.51 8.12 -13.91
CA PRO A 181 8.59 9.08 -15.01
C PRO A 181 8.86 8.42 -16.36
N GLY A 182 8.02 8.73 -17.34
CA GLY A 182 8.15 8.27 -18.72
C GLY A 182 7.73 6.81 -18.96
N LEU A 183 7.24 6.10 -17.94
CA LEU A 183 6.66 4.76 -18.14
C LEU A 183 5.21 4.85 -18.57
N THR A 184 4.86 4.01 -19.52
CA THR A 184 3.47 3.76 -19.92
C THR A 184 2.94 2.52 -19.20
N GLU A 185 1.62 2.33 -19.24
CA GLU A 185 0.99 1.10 -18.75
C GLU A 185 1.61 -0.16 -19.37
N ALA A 186 1.94 -0.13 -20.67
CA ALA A 186 2.56 -1.26 -21.36
C ALA A 186 3.96 -1.57 -20.81
N ASP A 187 4.75 -0.53 -20.49
CA ASP A 187 6.07 -0.69 -19.87
C ASP A 187 5.96 -1.29 -18.47
N ALA A 188 5.06 -0.74 -17.64
CA ALA A 188 4.81 -1.21 -16.28
C ALA A 188 4.36 -2.69 -16.26
N LYS A 189 3.42 -3.05 -17.15
CA LYS A 189 2.95 -4.44 -17.31
C LYS A 189 4.06 -5.35 -17.83
N ALA A 190 4.95 -4.87 -18.71
CA ALA A 190 6.09 -5.65 -19.18
C ALA A 190 7.08 -5.98 -18.04
N ILE A 191 7.32 -5.05 -17.11
CA ILE A 191 8.13 -5.31 -15.90
C ILE A 191 7.50 -6.41 -15.04
N VAL A 192 6.18 -6.34 -14.80
CA VAL A 192 5.45 -7.35 -14.02
C VAL A 192 5.49 -8.72 -14.72
N ALA A 193 5.24 -8.75 -16.04
CA ALA A 193 5.28 -9.98 -16.82
C ALA A 193 6.69 -10.61 -16.83
N HIS A 194 7.74 -9.78 -16.90
CA HIS A 194 9.12 -10.24 -16.81
C HIS A 194 9.38 -10.95 -15.47
N ARG A 195 9.05 -10.34 -14.32
CA ARG A 195 9.30 -10.98 -13.02
C ARG A 195 8.48 -12.25 -12.79
N GLN A 196 7.29 -12.36 -13.39
CA GLN A 196 6.45 -13.56 -13.31
C GLN A 196 6.98 -14.72 -14.18
N SER A 197 7.60 -14.41 -15.32
CA SER A 197 8.05 -15.43 -16.28
C SER A 197 9.52 -15.84 -16.11
N VAL A 198 10.39 -14.88 -15.79
CA VAL A 198 11.84 -15.08 -15.64
C VAL A 198 12.24 -15.28 -14.18
N GLY A 199 11.51 -14.64 -13.25
CA GLY A 199 11.81 -14.59 -11.83
C GLY A 199 12.15 -13.18 -11.34
N GLU A 200 12.35 -13.04 -10.03
CA GLU A 200 12.65 -11.75 -9.38
C GLU A 200 13.89 -11.07 -9.96
N PHE A 201 13.86 -9.75 -10.00
CA PHE A 201 14.99 -8.90 -10.34
C PHE A 201 16.10 -9.08 -9.31
N GLY A 202 17.21 -9.69 -9.72
CA GLY A 202 18.45 -9.73 -8.93
C GLY A 202 19.31 -8.46 -9.07
N SER A 203 18.97 -7.59 -10.03
CA SER A 203 19.67 -6.34 -10.33
C SER A 203 18.74 -5.38 -11.05
N VAL A 204 18.86 -4.06 -10.81
CA VAL A 204 18.04 -3.05 -11.51
C VAL A 204 18.43 -2.91 -12.98
N GLU A 205 19.64 -3.31 -13.34
CA GLU A 205 20.22 -3.27 -14.69
C GLU A 205 19.44 -4.14 -15.68
N VAL A 206 18.73 -5.17 -15.19
CA VAL A 206 17.86 -6.05 -15.99
C VAL A 206 16.72 -5.25 -16.64
N LEU A 207 16.38 -4.06 -16.15
CA LEU A 207 15.43 -3.16 -16.81
C LEU A 207 15.83 -2.83 -18.26
N ALA A 208 17.11 -2.86 -18.60
CA ALA A 208 17.58 -2.59 -19.96
C ALA A 208 17.16 -3.67 -20.97
N ASP A 209 16.79 -4.87 -20.51
CA ASP A 209 16.25 -5.94 -21.36
C ASP A 209 14.74 -5.77 -21.63
N ILE A 210 14.07 -4.89 -20.87
CA ILE A 210 12.61 -4.70 -20.88
C ILE A 210 12.24 -3.34 -21.48
N LEU A 211 13.01 -2.30 -21.16
CA LEU A 211 12.72 -0.91 -21.46
C LEU A 211 13.79 -0.29 -22.37
N SER A 212 13.40 0.76 -23.09
CA SER A 212 14.34 1.53 -23.89
C SER A 212 15.30 2.36 -23.01
N PRO A 213 16.55 2.62 -23.46
CA PRO A 213 17.56 3.32 -22.64
C PRO A 213 17.14 4.71 -22.15
N ASP A 214 16.32 5.43 -22.93
CA ASP A 214 15.78 6.75 -22.59
C ASP A 214 14.79 6.70 -21.40
N LYS A 215 14.14 5.56 -21.17
CA LYS A 215 13.25 5.35 -20.01
C LYS A 215 14.00 4.83 -18.78
N VAL A 216 15.02 3.99 -18.97
CA VAL A 216 15.78 3.42 -17.85
C VAL A 216 16.53 4.50 -17.08
N GLY A 217 17.28 5.36 -17.76
CA GLY A 217 18.14 6.37 -17.12
C GLY A 217 17.44 7.23 -16.06
N PRO A 218 16.29 7.85 -16.37
CA PRO A 218 15.53 8.67 -15.43
C PRO A 218 15.08 7.93 -14.16
N ILE A 219 14.68 6.65 -14.28
CA ILE A 219 14.03 5.93 -13.18
C ILE A 219 15.02 5.16 -12.28
N LEU A 220 16.28 4.97 -12.69
CA LEU A 220 17.26 4.16 -11.94
C LEU A 220 17.45 4.61 -10.48
N SER A 221 17.37 5.92 -10.21
CA SER A 221 17.52 6.45 -8.85
C SER A 221 16.26 6.30 -7.98
N GLN A 222 15.14 5.98 -8.61
CA GLN A 222 13.81 5.88 -8.01
C GLN A 222 13.35 4.45 -7.81
N VAL A 223 14.14 3.45 -8.21
CA VAL A 223 13.79 2.04 -8.09
C VAL A 223 14.75 1.29 -7.15
N THR A 224 14.26 0.19 -6.59
CA THR A 224 15.02 -0.75 -5.78
C THR A 224 14.55 -2.18 -6.07
N ILE A 225 15.27 -3.16 -5.55
CA ILE A 225 14.88 -4.57 -5.55
C ILE A 225 14.79 -5.14 -4.12
N SER A 226 15.05 -4.29 -3.13
CA SER A 226 15.20 -4.64 -1.72
C SER A 226 14.04 -4.10 -0.90
N SER A 227 13.62 -4.88 0.10
CA SER A 227 12.58 -4.47 1.05
C SER A 227 13.19 -4.19 2.43
N TYR A 228 12.82 -3.05 3.01
CA TYR A 228 13.26 -2.61 4.35
C TYR A 228 12.10 -2.31 5.31
N ARG A 229 10.91 -2.10 4.77
CA ARG A 229 9.70 -1.71 5.48
C ARG A 229 8.56 -2.54 4.94
N CYS A 230 7.81 -3.20 5.82
CA CYS A 230 6.67 -3.98 5.41
C CYS A 230 5.48 -3.77 6.34
N MET A 231 4.29 -3.92 5.81
CA MET A 231 3.05 -3.90 6.57
C MET A 231 2.48 -5.32 6.68
N ALA A 232 1.86 -5.61 7.82
CA ALA A 232 1.04 -6.80 8.02
C ALA A 232 -0.36 -6.37 8.45
N ASP A 233 -1.38 -6.86 7.74
CA ASP A 233 -2.77 -6.84 8.20
C ASP A 233 -3.07 -8.16 8.91
N ILE A 234 -3.06 -8.11 10.23
CA ILE A 234 -3.11 -9.27 11.10
C ILE A 234 -4.53 -9.45 11.60
N VAL A 235 -5.18 -10.53 11.18
CA VAL A 235 -6.46 -10.95 11.72
C VAL A 235 -6.23 -12.13 12.64
N ALA A 236 -6.73 -12.07 13.87
CA ALA A 236 -6.67 -13.18 14.81
C ALA A 236 -8.03 -13.46 15.43
N VAL A 237 -8.40 -14.73 15.55
CA VAL A 237 -9.69 -15.19 16.09
C VAL A 237 -9.47 -16.29 17.11
N ASP A 238 -10.28 -16.32 18.17
CA ASP A 238 -10.27 -17.43 19.11
C ASP A 238 -10.81 -18.72 18.49
N GLY A 239 -10.45 -19.89 19.04
CA GLY A 239 -10.83 -21.20 18.47
C GLY A 239 -12.32 -21.53 18.51
N GLN A 240 -13.15 -20.72 19.16
CA GLN A 240 -14.62 -20.81 19.15
C GLN A 240 -15.27 -19.79 18.19
N GLY A 241 -14.48 -18.92 17.54
CA GLY A 241 -15.00 -17.93 16.59
C GLY A 241 -15.89 -16.85 17.23
N ARG A 242 -15.71 -16.56 18.52
CA ARG A 242 -16.58 -15.64 19.28
C ARG A 242 -16.01 -14.24 19.46
N SER A 243 -14.71 -14.12 19.33
CA SER A 243 -13.93 -12.90 19.44
C SER A 243 -12.81 -12.92 18.42
N PHE A 244 -12.56 -11.78 17.80
CA PHE A 244 -11.45 -11.57 16.90
C PHE A 244 -10.87 -10.18 17.14
N VAL A 245 -9.66 -9.98 16.67
CA VAL A 245 -8.99 -8.69 16.57
C VAL A 245 -8.37 -8.55 15.19
N ARG A 246 -8.27 -7.33 14.70
CA ARG A 246 -7.58 -7.00 13.45
C ARG A 246 -6.64 -5.83 13.68
N TYR A 247 -5.37 -6.00 13.30
CA TYR A 247 -4.36 -4.95 13.44
C TYR A 247 -3.59 -4.76 12.14
N GLN A 248 -3.46 -3.51 11.70
CA GLN A 248 -2.47 -3.13 10.72
C GLN A 248 -1.18 -2.74 11.44
N VAL A 249 -0.06 -3.38 11.09
CA VAL A 249 1.23 -3.15 11.74
C VAL A 249 2.31 -2.92 10.70
N VAL A 250 3.07 -1.83 10.84
CA VAL A 250 4.22 -1.53 9.97
C VAL A 250 5.51 -1.85 10.72
N PHE A 251 6.40 -2.58 10.07
CA PHE A 251 7.67 -3.04 10.61
C PHE A 251 8.87 -2.46 9.86
N ASP A 252 9.93 -2.16 10.61
CA ASP A 252 11.30 -2.02 10.14
C ASP A 252 11.97 -3.39 10.09
N ILE A 253 12.06 -3.99 8.91
CA ILE A 253 12.75 -5.27 8.72
C ILE A 253 14.23 -5.08 8.32
N GLY A 254 14.65 -3.84 8.04
CA GLY A 254 16.06 -3.50 7.81
C GLY A 254 16.88 -3.46 9.11
N SER A 255 16.21 -3.24 10.24
CA SER A 255 16.80 -3.34 11.57
C SER A 255 16.88 -4.78 12.08
N ASN A 256 17.89 -5.08 12.91
CA ASN A 256 18.01 -6.37 13.59
C ASN A 256 18.16 -6.14 15.12
N PRO A 257 17.20 -6.59 15.96
CA PRO A 257 15.94 -7.23 15.57
C PRO A 257 14.99 -6.26 14.84
N PRO A 258 14.01 -6.77 14.06
CA PRO A 258 12.97 -5.95 13.46
C PRO A 258 12.23 -5.10 14.50
N ARG A 259 11.78 -3.91 14.10
CA ARG A 259 11.09 -2.96 15.00
C ARG A 259 9.69 -2.66 14.51
N VAL A 260 8.74 -2.52 15.42
CA VAL A 260 7.40 -1.99 15.10
C VAL A 260 7.49 -0.47 14.98
N LEU A 261 6.95 0.07 13.90
CA LEU A 261 6.92 1.51 13.61
C LEU A 261 5.54 2.10 13.86
N HIS A 262 4.50 1.39 13.43
CA HIS A 262 3.12 1.84 13.54
C HIS A 262 2.22 0.63 13.84
N VAL A 263 1.20 0.85 14.66
CA VAL A 263 0.15 -0.13 14.97
C VAL A 263 -1.18 0.60 14.91
N ARG A 264 -2.15 0.00 14.22
CA ARG A 264 -3.51 0.48 14.15
C ARG A 264 -4.49 -0.65 14.41
N ASP A 265 -5.44 -0.41 15.29
CA ASP A 265 -6.58 -1.29 15.52
C ASP A 265 -7.62 -1.07 14.42
N LEU A 266 -7.93 -2.12 13.67
CA LEU A 266 -8.94 -2.16 12.62
C LEU A 266 -10.12 -3.05 13.00
N THR A 267 -10.19 -3.53 14.25
CA THR A 267 -11.23 -4.48 14.70
C THR A 267 -12.65 -3.91 14.53
N SER A 268 -12.78 -2.58 14.59
CA SER A 268 -14.05 -1.86 14.38
C SER A 268 -14.54 -1.90 12.93
N LEU A 269 -13.67 -2.21 11.95
CA LEU A 269 -14.05 -2.39 10.55
C LEU A 269 -14.68 -3.77 10.26
N GLY A 270 -14.87 -4.60 11.29
CA GLY A 270 -15.54 -5.89 11.14
C GLY A 270 -14.61 -7.04 10.76
N TRP A 271 -15.22 -8.20 10.53
CA TRP A 271 -14.53 -9.44 10.18
C TRP A 271 -14.19 -9.43 8.68
N PRO A 272 -12.90 -9.48 8.29
CA PRO A 272 -12.48 -9.20 6.91
C PRO A 272 -12.36 -10.45 6.02
N LEU A 273 -12.83 -11.61 6.48
CA LEU A 273 -12.72 -12.89 5.78
C LEU A 273 -14.11 -13.48 5.58
N ASP A 274 -14.20 -14.59 4.83
CA ASP A 274 -15.45 -15.32 4.66
C ASP A 274 -16.15 -15.60 6.01
N PRO A 275 -17.40 -15.13 6.23
CA PRO A 275 -18.17 -15.39 7.44
C PRO A 275 -18.40 -16.89 7.74
N ALA A 276 -18.28 -17.77 6.74
CA ALA A 276 -18.33 -19.22 6.92
C ALA A 276 -17.25 -19.73 7.87
N LEU A 277 -16.06 -19.10 7.91
CA LEU A 277 -15.00 -19.43 8.85
C LEU A 277 -15.44 -19.30 10.31
N LEU A 278 -16.12 -18.20 10.64
CA LEU A 278 -16.67 -18.01 11.99
C LEU A 278 -17.77 -19.03 12.29
N THR A 279 -18.58 -19.36 11.29
CA THR A 279 -19.65 -20.36 11.40
C THR A 279 -19.09 -21.75 11.71
N ASP A 280 -18.01 -22.15 11.03
CA ASP A 280 -17.34 -23.43 11.25
C ASP A 280 -16.68 -23.53 12.62
N LEU A 281 -15.97 -22.48 13.03
CA LEU A 281 -15.37 -22.39 14.38
C LEU A 281 -16.43 -22.50 15.48
N ARG A 282 -17.55 -21.78 15.35
CA ARG A 282 -18.65 -21.81 16.32
C ARG A 282 -19.35 -23.17 16.40
N GLN A 283 -19.29 -23.95 15.32
CA GLN A 283 -19.85 -25.31 15.25
C GLN A 283 -18.80 -26.38 15.63
N GLY A 284 -17.60 -25.98 16.03
CA GLY A 284 -16.54 -26.89 16.46
C GLY A 284 -15.89 -27.68 15.32
N ARG A 285 -16.09 -27.26 14.06
CA ARG A 285 -15.48 -27.91 12.89
C ARG A 285 -14.00 -27.58 12.70
N GLY A 286 -13.51 -26.51 13.34
CA GLY A 286 -12.16 -25.98 13.09
C GLY A 286 -12.08 -25.27 11.74
N ILE A 287 -10.86 -25.04 11.25
CA ILE A 287 -10.61 -24.44 9.93
C ILE A 287 -9.85 -25.45 9.08
N ASP A 288 -10.38 -25.78 7.90
CA ASP A 288 -9.73 -26.69 6.97
C ASP A 288 -8.39 -26.12 6.46
N GLY A 289 -7.38 -26.99 6.35
CA GLY A 289 -5.99 -26.60 6.08
C GLY A 289 -5.75 -25.88 4.76
N THR A 290 -6.67 -25.96 3.80
CA THR A 290 -6.60 -25.26 2.50
C THR A 290 -6.78 -23.74 2.62
N LEU A 291 -7.45 -23.25 3.66
CA LEU A 291 -7.55 -21.81 3.98
C LEU A 291 -6.39 -21.33 4.89
N THR A 292 -5.45 -22.23 5.22
CA THR A 292 -4.30 -21.93 6.10
C THR A 292 -2.97 -21.79 5.36
N THR A 293 -2.93 -22.10 4.05
CA THR A 293 -1.73 -22.04 3.23
C THR A 293 -1.60 -20.71 2.51
N GLY A 294 -1.52 -19.63 3.28
CA GLY A 294 -0.72 -18.49 2.87
C GLY A 294 0.73 -18.84 3.13
N VAL A 295 1.49 -19.26 2.11
CA VAL A 295 2.95 -19.24 2.23
C VAL A 295 3.30 -17.79 2.55
N VAL A 296 3.80 -17.53 3.76
CA VAL A 296 4.36 -16.22 4.10
C VAL A 296 5.62 -16.08 3.26
N ALA A 297 5.46 -15.62 2.03
CA ALA A 297 6.57 -15.14 1.23
C ALA A 297 7.09 -13.91 1.98
N MET A 298 8.20 -14.08 2.68
CA MET A 298 8.96 -12.94 3.16
C MET A 298 9.50 -12.24 1.90
N PRO A 299 9.25 -10.93 1.73
CA PRO A 299 9.97 -10.17 0.72
C PRO A 299 11.47 -10.43 0.91
N SER A 300 12.24 -10.53 -0.18
CA SER A 300 13.67 -10.81 -0.11
C SER A 300 14.34 -9.77 0.80
N ILE A 301 14.64 -10.18 2.05
CA ILE A 301 15.18 -9.29 3.07
C ILE A 301 16.58 -8.94 2.62
N ALA A 302 16.87 -7.65 2.50
CA ALA A 302 18.23 -7.19 2.31
C ALA A 302 19.08 -7.70 3.48
N GLN A 303 19.84 -8.77 3.28
CA GLN A 303 20.79 -9.24 4.28
C GLN A 303 21.79 -8.10 4.47
N GLY A 304 21.75 -7.47 5.64
CA GLY A 304 22.76 -6.51 6.04
C GLY A 304 24.11 -7.17 5.92
N GLY A 305 24.87 -6.79 4.89
CA GLY A 305 26.24 -7.25 4.67
C GLY A 305 27.09 -6.80 5.85
N SER A 306 27.18 -7.64 6.87
CA SER A 306 28.27 -7.59 7.85
C SER A 306 29.44 -8.36 7.25
N ARG A 307 30.30 -7.66 6.51
CA ARG A 307 31.78 -7.75 6.57
C ARG A 307 32.43 -6.92 5.47
#